data_AF-V9DI79-F1
#
_entry.id   AF-V9DI79-F1
#
_cell.length_a   1.000
_cell.length_b   1.000
_cell.length_c   1.000
_cell.angle_alpha   90.00
_cell.angle_beta   90.00
_cell.angle_gamma   90.00
#
_symmetry.space_group_name_H-M   'P 1'
#
loop_
_entity.id
_entity.type
_entity.pdbx_description
1 polymer ?
#
loop_
_entity_poly.entity_id
_entity_poly.type
_entity_poly.pdbx_seq_one_letter_code
_entity_poly.pdbx_strand_id
1 'polypeptide(L)'
;MYRSLVAYVLAGAALACPAASAATPVQPWGQCGGINWTGGTTCTAGWTCQAQNPYYSQCLQAPQQPATSAPPVVQPVSSATASKPASSPAAPPASTATSAKPSQPTSPSSGGGLTYKASFTHYGAGDSFGSPNCNTNTAACFFYTQPGFSAAVSQNLYGAGPGQGQGPACGTCWKLVGQTDSSGNKLSNAGTSIVVMINNLCPANGNPLCSQNGLSGTNQYGANVNFDLCSDSGASAAFFGNSGVGLAVGTATQVDCSQWNGVVVH
;
A
#
# COMPACT_ATOMS: atom_id res chain seq x y z
N MET A 1 -80.47 30.22 1.61
CA MET A 1 -79.21 29.69 1.06
C MET A 1 -78.10 30.68 1.39
N TYR A 2 -77.03 30.28 2.06
CA TYR A 2 -75.83 31.11 2.24
C TYR A 2 -74.60 30.20 2.11
N ARG A 3 -73.65 30.58 1.26
CA ARG A 3 -72.37 29.86 1.05
C ARG A 3 -71.23 30.70 1.61
N SER A 4 -70.73 30.35 2.79
CA SER A 4 -69.50 30.95 3.32
C SER A 4 -68.30 30.35 2.61
N LEU A 5 -67.56 31.18 1.86
CA LEU A 5 -66.26 30.81 1.29
C LEU A 5 -65.18 31.03 2.35
N VAL A 6 -64.57 29.94 2.83
CA VAL A 6 -63.40 30.01 3.72
C VAL A 6 -62.13 30.06 2.86
N ALA A 7 -61.46 31.21 2.87
CA ALA A 7 -60.18 31.36 2.19
C ALA A 7 -59.04 30.79 3.04
N TYR A 8 -58.34 29.78 2.52
CA TYR A 8 -57.12 29.25 3.15
C TYR A 8 -55.92 30.13 2.79
N VAL A 9 -55.28 30.70 3.81
CA VAL A 9 -54.03 31.46 3.66
C VAL A 9 -52.85 30.49 3.67
N LEU A 10 -52.06 30.48 2.59
CA LEU A 10 -50.82 29.70 2.50
C LEU A 10 -49.70 30.41 3.26
N ALA A 11 -49.28 29.85 4.39
CA ALA A 11 -48.10 30.30 5.13
C ALA A 11 -46.82 29.77 4.45
N GLY A 12 -46.08 30.65 3.78
CA GLY A 12 -44.81 30.30 3.15
C GLY A 12 -43.68 30.12 4.17
N ALA A 13 -43.18 28.89 4.32
CA ALA A 13 -42.01 28.62 5.15
C ALA A 13 -40.73 29.06 4.43
N ALA A 14 -40.09 30.14 4.89
CA ALA A 14 -38.82 30.61 4.35
C ALA A 14 -37.66 29.71 4.84
N LEU A 15 -37.01 28.98 3.93
CA LEU A 15 -35.77 28.29 4.25
C LEU A 15 -34.63 29.30 4.45
N ALA A 16 -34.24 29.51 5.70
CA ALA A 16 -32.99 30.18 6.02
C ALA A 16 -31.81 29.27 5.66
N CYS A 17 -31.10 29.59 4.57
CA CYS A 17 -29.88 28.88 4.20
C CYS A 17 -28.75 29.28 5.18
N PRO A 18 -28.10 28.33 5.88
CA PRO A 18 -27.00 28.66 6.78
C PRO A 18 -25.81 29.19 5.98
N ALA A 19 -25.40 30.43 6.26
CA ALA A 19 -24.20 31.01 5.64
C ALA A 19 -22.97 30.19 6.04
N ALA A 20 -22.27 29.63 5.05
CA ALA A 20 -21.05 28.88 5.30
C ALA A 20 -19.95 29.82 5.85
N SER A 21 -19.63 29.69 7.14
CA SER A 21 -18.51 30.39 7.76
C SER A 21 -17.23 30.12 6.98
N ALA A 22 -16.64 31.15 6.39
CA ALA A 22 -15.38 31.04 5.67
C ALA A 22 -14.27 30.71 6.67
N ALA A 23 -13.95 29.42 6.81
CA ALA A 23 -12.91 28.94 7.71
C ALA A 23 -11.56 29.55 7.30
N THR A 24 -10.97 30.35 8.19
CA THR A 24 -9.64 30.93 7.95
C THR A 24 -8.61 29.82 7.80
N PRO A 25 -7.70 29.91 6.80
CA PRO A 25 -6.75 28.84 6.54
C PRO A 25 -5.83 28.65 7.75
N VAL A 26 -5.73 27.41 8.21
CA VAL A 26 -4.92 27.02 9.37
C VAL A 26 -3.47 27.32 9.06
N GLN A 27 -2.82 28.01 10.01
CA GLN A 27 -1.44 28.46 9.88
C GLN A 27 -0.47 27.27 9.92
N PRO A 28 0.78 27.45 9.41
CA PRO A 28 1.84 26.45 9.55
C PRO A 28 1.92 25.86 10.96
N TRP A 29 2.01 24.54 11.06
CA TRP A 29 2.04 23.78 12.33
C TRP A 29 0.77 23.91 13.22
N GLY A 30 -0.29 24.55 12.75
CA GLY A 30 -1.58 24.60 13.45
C GLY A 30 -2.37 23.29 13.37
N GLN A 31 -3.29 23.07 14.31
CA GLN A 31 -4.21 21.93 14.25
C GLN A 31 -5.27 22.14 13.15
N CYS A 32 -5.51 21.08 12.38
CA CYS A 32 -6.41 21.07 11.22
C CYS A 32 -7.36 19.85 11.21
N GLY A 33 -7.37 19.04 12.27
CA GLY A 33 -8.21 17.85 12.34
C GLY A 33 -8.04 17.07 13.64
N GLY A 34 -8.81 15.99 13.74
CA GLY A 34 -8.93 15.14 14.92
C GLY A 34 -10.39 14.91 15.33
N ILE A 35 -10.65 13.83 16.07
CA ILE A 35 -11.93 13.57 16.71
C ILE A 35 -12.31 14.78 17.59
N ASN A 36 -13.54 15.26 17.43
CA ASN A 36 -14.09 16.47 18.08
C ASN A 36 -13.40 17.80 17.73
N TRP A 37 -12.55 17.86 16.69
CA TRP A 37 -12.03 19.14 16.18
C TRP A 37 -13.12 19.92 15.43
N THR A 38 -13.39 21.15 15.86
CA THR A 38 -14.40 22.06 15.29
C THR A 38 -13.80 23.32 14.64
N GLY A 39 -12.46 23.43 14.62
CA GLY A 39 -11.75 24.52 13.96
C GLY A 39 -11.59 24.31 12.45
N GLY A 40 -10.79 25.17 11.81
CA GLY A 40 -10.49 25.05 10.38
C GLY A 40 -9.82 23.73 10.03
N THR A 41 -10.11 23.18 8.85
CA THR A 41 -9.53 21.92 8.35
C THR A 41 -8.60 22.12 7.16
N THR A 42 -8.71 23.26 6.46
CA THR A 42 -7.86 23.63 5.33
C THR A 42 -6.63 24.38 5.83
N CYS A 43 -5.43 23.87 5.51
CA CYS A 43 -4.16 24.55 5.78
C CYS A 43 -3.91 25.71 4.79
N THR A 44 -3.01 26.63 5.15
CA THR A 44 -2.52 27.66 4.21
C THR A 44 -1.80 27.05 3.01
N ALA A 45 -1.70 27.80 1.90
CA ALA A 45 -1.13 27.32 0.65
C ALA A 45 0.31 26.78 0.82
N GLY A 46 0.59 25.61 0.23
CA GLY A 46 1.86 24.88 0.39
C GLY A 46 1.92 23.94 1.61
N TRP A 47 0.89 23.93 2.45
CA TRP A 47 0.78 23.06 3.62
C TRP A 47 -0.40 22.09 3.47
N THR A 48 -0.27 20.90 4.05
CA THR A 48 -1.25 19.81 3.98
C THR A 48 -1.60 19.36 5.38
N CYS A 49 -2.88 19.08 5.63
CA CYS A 49 -3.31 18.54 6.91
C CYS A 49 -2.90 17.08 7.05
N GLN A 50 -1.99 16.78 7.97
CA GLN A 50 -1.45 15.45 8.21
C GLN A 50 -1.90 14.94 9.58
N ALA A 51 -2.58 13.80 9.62
CA ALA A 51 -2.98 13.17 10.87
C ALA A 51 -1.76 12.61 11.63
N GLN A 52 -1.60 12.98 12.89
CA GLN A 52 -0.55 12.42 13.76
C GLN A 52 -1.11 11.39 14.75
N ASN A 53 -2.36 11.59 15.20
CA ASN A 53 -3.13 10.62 15.96
C ASN A 53 -4.64 10.89 15.77
N PRO A 54 -5.54 10.00 16.22
CA PRO A 54 -6.99 10.16 16.00
C PRO A 54 -7.61 11.46 16.53
N TYR A 55 -6.99 12.12 17.51
CA TYR A 55 -7.46 13.37 18.11
C TYR A 55 -6.71 14.62 17.61
N TYR A 56 -5.70 14.46 16.75
CA TYR A 56 -4.84 15.56 16.31
C TYR A 56 -4.24 15.36 14.91
N SER A 57 -4.61 16.26 14.00
CA SER A 57 -3.97 16.46 12.70
C SER A 57 -3.33 17.85 12.64
N GLN A 58 -2.14 17.95 12.06
CA GLN A 58 -1.35 19.19 12.00
C GLN A 58 -1.08 19.61 10.54
N CYS A 59 -1.05 20.91 10.28
CA CYS A 59 -0.56 21.44 9.00
C CYS A 59 0.96 21.26 8.89
N LEU A 60 1.40 20.38 7.99
CA LEU A 60 2.81 20.13 7.65
C LEU A 60 3.08 20.52 6.20
N GLN A 61 4.33 20.79 5.84
CA GLN A 61 4.70 21.00 4.43
C GLN A 61 4.57 19.68 3.66
N ALA A 62 3.91 19.71 2.50
CA ALA A 62 4.10 18.65 1.52
C ALA A 62 5.56 18.72 1.01
N PRO A 63 6.28 17.58 0.85
CA PRO A 63 7.57 17.59 0.20
C PRO A 63 7.41 18.17 -1.21
N GLN A 64 7.98 19.36 -1.44
CA GLN A 64 7.85 20.01 -2.74
C GLN A 64 8.58 19.16 -3.79
N GLN A 65 7.83 18.51 -4.68
CA GLN A 65 8.38 18.02 -5.93
C GLN A 65 9.03 19.22 -6.64
N PRO A 66 10.33 19.17 -6.99
CA PRO A 66 10.94 20.26 -7.74
C PRO A 66 10.16 20.48 -9.03
N ALA A 67 9.65 21.70 -9.23
CA ALA A 67 8.88 22.03 -10.42
C ALA A 67 9.79 21.91 -11.65
N THR A 68 9.62 20.85 -12.42
CA THR A 68 10.37 20.59 -13.66
C THR A 68 9.98 21.64 -14.70
N SER A 69 10.77 22.71 -14.78
CA SER A 69 10.73 23.67 -15.88
C SER A 69 10.97 22.96 -17.22
N ALA A 70 10.34 23.48 -18.28
CA ALA A 70 10.27 22.81 -19.57
C ALA A 70 11.65 22.57 -20.22
N PRO A 71 11.83 21.48 -21.00
CA PRO A 71 13.11 21.15 -21.61
C PRO A 71 13.48 22.15 -22.73
N PRO A 72 14.72 22.66 -22.77
CA PRO A 72 15.24 23.39 -23.93
C PRO A 72 15.51 22.44 -25.12
N VAL A 73 15.45 23.01 -26.33
CA VAL A 73 15.50 22.27 -27.61
C VAL A 73 16.91 21.76 -27.95
N VAL A 74 16.97 20.60 -28.59
CA VAL A 74 18.20 19.91 -29.05
C VAL A 74 18.79 20.57 -30.31
N GLN A 75 20.13 20.67 -30.40
CA GLN A 75 20.86 20.72 -31.67
C GLN A 75 22.09 19.80 -31.66
N PRO A 76 22.45 19.15 -32.78
CA PRO A 76 23.56 18.20 -32.84
C PRO A 76 24.87 18.80 -33.37
N VAL A 77 26.01 18.28 -32.88
CA VAL A 77 27.33 18.38 -33.54
C VAL A 77 28.05 17.03 -33.45
N SER A 78 28.80 16.67 -34.48
CA SER A 78 29.32 15.31 -34.67
C SER A 78 30.84 15.17 -34.48
N SER A 79 31.22 14.05 -33.86
CA SER A 79 32.44 13.26 -34.13
C SER A 79 33.83 13.92 -34.21
N ALA A 80 34.71 13.52 -33.29
CA ALA A 80 36.16 13.39 -33.52
C ALA A 80 36.67 12.08 -32.88
N THR A 81 37.83 11.56 -33.31
CA THR A 81 38.12 10.11 -33.27
C THR A 81 39.28 9.70 -32.36
N ALA A 82 39.08 8.60 -31.62
CA ALA A 82 40.00 7.65 -30.98
C ALA A 82 41.49 7.98 -30.71
N SER A 83 41.95 7.62 -29.51
CA SER A 83 43.21 6.86 -29.34
C SER A 83 43.27 6.09 -28.00
N LYS A 84 44.10 5.03 -27.96
CA LYS A 84 44.35 4.11 -26.84
C LYS A 84 45.86 3.81 -26.79
N PRO A 85 46.50 3.84 -25.61
CA PRO A 85 47.06 2.60 -25.03
C PRO A 85 46.83 2.49 -23.51
N ALA A 86 47.26 1.38 -22.91
CA ALA A 86 47.04 1.02 -21.51
C ALA A 86 48.35 0.76 -20.76
N SER A 87 48.31 0.76 -19.41
CA SER A 87 49.04 -0.20 -18.56
C SER A 87 48.62 -0.14 -17.08
N SER A 88 48.85 -1.24 -16.37
CA SER A 88 48.82 -1.41 -14.89
C SER A 88 50.30 -1.54 -14.41
N PRO A 89 50.67 -1.83 -13.13
CA PRO A 89 49.89 -2.02 -11.89
C PRO A 89 50.46 -1.33 -10.62
N ALA A 90 49.76 -1.41 -9.47
CA ALA A 90 50.33 -1.26 -8.11
C ALA A 90 49.40 -1.80 -7.00
N ALA A 91 49.99 -2.20 -5.86
CA ALA A 91 49.35 -2.64 -4.59
C ALA A 91 50.43 -2.60 -3.45
N PRO A 92 50.13 -2.81 -2.14
CA PRO A 92 48.84 -2.97 -1.46
C PRO A 92 48.42 -1.64 -0.76
N PRO A 93 48.41 -1.37 0.58
CA PRO A 93 48.71 -2.14 1.81
C PRO A 93 47.42 -2.68 2.50
N ALA A 94 47.32 -2.64 3.85
CA ALA A 94 46.18 -3.12 4.65
C ALA A 94 45.98 -2.31 5.97
N SER A 95 44.89 -2.59 6.71
CA SER A 95 44.40 -1.89 7.94
C SER A 95 43.63 -0.59 7.63
N THR A 96 42.64 -0.12 8.42
CA THR A 96 42.07 -0.56 9.72
C THR A 96 40.53 -0.68 9.65
N ALA A 97 39.87 -1.12 10.74
CA ALA A 97 38.42 -1.27 10.82
C ALA A 97 37.71 -0.03 11.41
N THR A 98 36.61 0.39 10.78
CA THR A 98 35.58 1.29 11.37
C THR A 98 34.20 0.85 10.87
N SER A 99 33.19 0.81 11.74
CA SER A 99 31.85 0.31 11.42
C SER A 99 31.10 1.17 10.41
N ALA A 100 30.79 0.63 9.24
CA ALA A 100 29.93 1.28 8.25
C ALA A 100 28.45 0.89 8.44
N LYS A 101 27.59 1.92 8.46
CA LYS A 101 26.12 1.82 8.39
C LYS A 101 25.68 0.91 7.22
N PRO A 102 24.71 -0.01 7.38
CA PRO A 102 24.20 -0.82 6.28
C PRO A 102 23.73 0.03 5.10
N SER A 103 24.27 -0.26 3.92
CA SER A 103 23.97 0.45 2.69
C SER A 103 22.52 0.25 2.26
N GLN A 104 21.84 1.35 1.96
CA GLN A 104 20.60 1.34 1.19
C GLN A 104 20.85 0.63 -0.16
N PRO A 105 20.06 -0.40 -0.54
CA PRO A 105 20.14 -0.97 -1.87
C PRO A 105 19.81 0.09 -2.93
N THR A 106 20.75 0.34 -3.84
CA THR A 106 20.54 1.22 -4.99
C THR A 106 19.61 0.53 -5.99
N SER A 107 18.45 1.15 -6.26
CA SER A 107 17.42 0.61 -7.15
C SER A 107 17.94 0.35 -8.58
N PRO A 108 17.86 -0.89 -9.10
CA PRO A 108 18.02 -1.16 -10.52
C PRO A 108 16.74 -0.72 -11.25
N SER A 109 16.79 0.41 -11.96
CA SER A 109 15.70 0.81 -12.85
C SER A 109 15.75 0.00 -14.15
N SER A 110 14.90 -1.04 -14.28
CA SER A 110 14.66 -1.76 -15.54
C SER A 110 13.41 -2.66 -15.48
N GLY A 111 12.22 -2.09 -15.75
CA GLY A 111 11.04 -2.80 -16.29
C GLY A 111 10.32 -3.86 -15.43
N GLY A 112 10.91 -4.37 -14.34
CA GLY A 112 10.30 -5.33 -13.41
C GLY A 112 10.21 -4.77 -11.99
N GLY A 113 9.04 -4.90 -11.36
CA GLY A 113 8.85 -4.49 -9.97
C GLY A 113 9.55 -5.41 -8.96
N LEU A 114 9.62 -4.95 -7.70
CA LEU A 114 10.26 -5.66 -6.60
C LEU A 114 9.74 -7.10 -6.51
N THR A 115 10.64 -8.07 -6.46
CA THR A 115 10.29 -9.50 -6.47
C THR A 115 10.92 -10.22 -5.28
N TYR A 116 10.10 -10.97 -4.55
CA TYR A 116 10.47 -11.70 -3.35
C TYR A 116 10.11 -13.19 -3.46
N LYS A 117 10.83 -14.05 -2.72
CA LYS A 117 10.28 -15.35 -2.35
C LYS A 117 9.12 -15.10 -1.40
N ALA A 118 7.96 -15.65 -1.73
CA ALA A 118 6.74 -15.45 -0.96
C ALA A 118 6.15 -16.78 -0.52
N SER A 119 5.60 -16.80 0.69
CA SER A 119 4.64 -17.82 1.13
C SER A 119 3.24 -17.26 1.00
N PHE A 120 2.29 -18.15 0.78
CA PHE A 120 0.89 -17.83 0.55
C PHE A 120 0.06 -18.67 1.49
N THR A 121 -0.87 -18.02 2.18
CA THR A 121 -1.84 -18.62 3.10
C THR A 121 -3.20 -17.99 2.82
N HIS A 122 -4.26 -18.30 3.58
CA HIS A 122 -5.57 -17.70 3.40
C HIS A 122 -6.24 -17.36 4.71
N TYR A 123 -7.15 -16.38 4.70
CA TYR A 123 -7.98 -16.01 5.85
C TYR A 123 -9.32 -15.42 5.39
N GLY A 124 -10.27 -15.25 6.30
CA GLY A 124 -11.64 -14.81 6.03
C GLY A 124 -12.68 -15.86 6.40
N ALA A 125 -13.83 -15.84 5.72
CA ALA A 125 -14.97 -16.68 6.06
C ALA A 125 -14.62 -18.18 6.00
N GLY A 126 -14.83 -18.87 7.12
CA GLY A 126 -14.54 -20.30 7.28
C GLY A 126 -13.13 -20.64 7.78
N ASP A 127 -12.25 -19.65 7.99
CA ASP A 127 -10.97 -19.86 8.68
C ASP A 127 -11.18 -19.86 10.21
N SER A 128 -10.73 -20.94 10.87
CA SER A 128 -10.80 -21.11 12.32
C SER A 128 -9.60 -20.53 13.09
N PHE A 129 -8.56 -20.09 12.39
CA PHE A 129 -7.29 -19.65 12.99
C PHE A 129 -6.94 -18.18 12.71
N GLY A 130 -7.47 -17.59 11.62
CA GLY A 130 -7.36 -16.17 11.29
C GLY A 130 -8.58 -15.34 11.69
N SER A 131 -8.72 -14.16 11.06
CA SER A 131 -9.93 -13.33 11.18
C SER A 131 -11.06 -13.91 10.33
N PRO A 132 -12.29 -14.04 10.85
CA PRO A 132 -13.43 -14.61 10.12
C PRO A 132 -13.93 -13.72 8.97
N ASN A 133 -13.46 -12.47 8.88
CA ASN A 133 -13.66 -11.59 7.74
C ASN A 133 -12.30 -11.01 7.30
N CYS A 134 -12.06 -10.96 5.99
CA CYS A 134 -10.86 -10.38 5.37
C CYS A 134 -11.17 -9.18 4.44
N ASN A 135 -12.39 -9.09 3.92
CA ASN A 135 -12.80 -8.06 2.97
C ASN A 135 -13.75 -7.03 3.62
N THR A 136 -13.21 -6.16 4.48
CA THR A 136 -13.98 -5.14 5.22
C THR A 136 -13.25 -3.80 5.23
N ASN A 137 -13.97 -2.68 5.38
CA ASN A 137 -13.34 -1.37 5.56
C ASN A 137 -12.65 -1.20 6.93
N THR A 138 -12.78 -2.19 7.83
CA THR A 138 -11.98 -2.31 9.06
C THR A 138 -10.62 -3.00 8.84
N ALA A 139 -10.28 -3.43 7.62
CA ALA A 139 -8.94 -3.86 7.26
C ALA A 139 -7.92 -2.72 7.42
N ALA A 140 -6.64 -3.02 7.63
CA ALA A 140 -5.62 -2.04 8.03
C ALA A 140 -5.38 -0.90 7.01
N CYS A 141 -5.77 -1.09 5.74
CA CYS A 141 -5.71 -0.03 4.73
C CYS A 141 -6.99 0.83 4.65
N PHE A 142 -8.01 0.61 5.47
CA PHE A 142 -9.31 1.30 5.45
C PHE A 142 -10.03 1.24 4.09
N PHE A 143 -9.94 0.07 3.44
CA PHE A 143 -10.72 -0.26 2.24
C PHE A 143 -10.86 -1.78 2.07
N TYR A 144 -11.81 -2.17 1.24
CA TYR A 144 -12.02 -3.54 0.76
C TYR A 144 -12.25 -3.56 -0.76
N THR A 145 -12.33 -4.74 -1.37
CA THR A 145 -12.38 -4.87 -2.83
C THR A 145 -13.58 -5.69 -3.29
N GLN A 146 -14.47 -5.10 -4.11
CA GLN A 146 -15.68 -5.78 -4.57
C GLN A 146 -16.12 -5.29 -5.96
N PRO A 147 -15.89 -6.06 -7.04
CA PRO A 147 -15.06 -7.29 -7.11
C PRO A 147 -13.57 -6.97 -6.99
N GLY A 148 -12.73 -8.02 -6.98
CA GLY A 148 -11.27 -7.91 -7.11
C GLY A 148 -10.52 -8.55 -5.96
N PHE A 149 -9.41 -9.21 -6.27
CA PHE A 149 -8.64 -10.01 -5.30
C PHE A 149 -7.84 -9.13 -4.34
N SER A 150 -7.97 -9.41 -3.04
CA SER A 150 -7.23 -8.72 -1.98
C SER A 150 -6.42 -9.68 -1.10
N ALA A 151 -5.41 -9.13 -0.43
CA ALA A 151 -4.57 -9.87 0.51
C ALA A 151 -4.11 -8.99 1.68
N ALA A 152 -3.87 -9.63 2.83
CA ALA A 152 -2.98 -9.08 3.84
C ALA A 152 -1.52 -9.39 3.46
N VAL A 153 -0.57 -8.54 3.83
CA VAL A 153 0.86 -8.81 3.61
C VAL A 153 1.66 -8.69 4.92
N SER A 154 2.71 -9.50 5.04
CA SER A 154 3.58 -9.57 6.23
C SER A 154 4.13 -8.20 6.63
N GLN A 155 4.20 -7.95 7.94
CA GLN A 155 4.52 -6.64 8.52
C GLN A 155 5.81 -6.00 7.98
N ASN A 156 6.80 -6.81 7.63
CA ASN A 156 8.07 -6.38 7.05
C ASN A 156 7.95 -5.73 5.66
N LEU A 157 6.94 -6.09 4.87
CA LEU A 157 6.61 -5.50 3.57
C LEU A 157 5.43 -4.52 3.67
N TYR A 158 4.46 -4.76 4.57
CA TYR A 158 3.39 -3.80 4.85
C TYR A 158 3.97 -2.44 5.30
N GLY A 159 5.03 -2.46 6.12
CA GLY A 159 5.84 -1.29 6.47
C GLY A 159 5.37 -0.52 7.71
N ALA A 160 4.34 -1.01 8.41
CA ALA A 160 3.81 -0.46 9.65
C ALA A 160 3.24 -1.58 10.55
N GLY A 161 3.22 -1.40 11.87
CA GLY A 161 2.65 -2.35 12.82
C GLY A 161 1.17 -2.10 13.16
N PRO A 162 0.53 -3.00 13.92
CA PRO A 162 -0.82 -2.78 14.42
C PRO A 162 -0.95 -1.43 15.16
N GLY A 163 -2.00 -0.67 14.83
CA GLY A 163 -2.23 0.66 15.40
C GLY A 163 -1.34 1.80 14.85
N GLN A 164 -0.38 1.52 13.95
CA GLN A 164 0.46 2.55 13.33
C GLN A 164 -0.13 3.17 12.05
N GLY A 165 -1.33 2.73 11.63
CA GLY A 165 -2.05 3.26 10.47
C GLY A 165 -1.82 2.47 9.18
N GLN A 166 -2.05 3.14 8.05
CA GLN A 166 -1.82 2.58 6.71
C GLN A 166 -0.32 2.41 6.48
N GLY A 167 0.11 1.20 6.11
CA GLY A 167 1.47 0.94 5.68
C GLY A 167 1.70 1.33 4.22
N PRO A 168 2.94 1.64 3.79
CA PRO A 168 3.26 1.96 2.39
C PRO A 168 2.91 0.88 1.36
N ALA A 169 2.59 -0.35 1.77
CA ALA A 169 2.05 -1.36 0.86
C ALA A 169 0.57 -1.17 0.50
N CYS A 170 -0.20 -0.37 1.25
CA CYS A 170 -1.64 -0.21 1.02
C CYS A 170 -1.95 0.27 -0.41
N GLY A 171 -2.88 -0.42 -1.08
CA GLY A 171 -3.24 -0.13 -2.47
C GLY A 171 -2.22 -0.60 -3.52
N THR A 172 -1.06 -1.13 -3.12
CA THR A 172 -0.09 -1.69 -4.08
C THR A 172 -0.56 -3.03 -4.64
N CYS A 173 -0.27 -3.28 -5.91
CA CYS A 173 -0.66 -4.50 -6.61
C CYS A 173 0.52 -5.46 -6.80
N TRP A 174 0.26 -6.75 -6.61
CA TRP A 174 1.27 -7.81 -6.61
C TRP A 174 0.80 -9.01 -7.42
N LYS A 175 1.60 -9.41 -8.41
CA LYS A 175 1.43 -10.67 -9.12
C LYS A 175 2.05 -11.80 -8.31
N LEU A 176 1.22 -12.75 -7.91
CA LEU A 176 1.60 -13.89 -7.07
C LEU A 176 1.65 -15.15 -7.93
N VAL A 177 2.67 -16.00 -7.75
CA VAL A 177 2.84 -17.26 -8.48
C VAL A 177 3.18 -18.37 -7.50
N GLY A 178 2.28 -19.35 -7.35
CA GLY A 178 2.50 -20.54 -6.53
C GLY A 178 3.40 -21.56 -7.25
N GLN A 179 4.25 -22.25 -6.50
CA GLN A 179 5.18 -23.27 -7.05
C GLN A 179 5.11 -24.59 -6.28
N THR A 180 5.19 -24.56 -4.94
CA THR A 180 5.08 -25.76 -4.11
C THR A 180 4.09 -25.57 -2.96
N ASP A 181 3.67 -26.67 -2.34
CA ASP A 181 3.07 -26.67 -1.01
C ASP A 181 4.13 -26.41 0.10
N SER A 182 3.69 -26.43 1.35
CA SER A 182 4.52 -26.35 2.56
C SER A 182 5.55 -27.48 2.74
N SER A 183 5.39 -28.58 2.02
CA SER A 183 6.23 -29.78 2.08
C SER A 183 7.23 -29.89 0.91
N GLY A 184 7.16 -28.95 -0.05
CA GLY A 184 7.99 -28.92 -1.25
C GLY A 184 7.41 -29.67 -2.46
N ASN A 185 6.21 -30.23 -2.38
CA ASN A 185 5.55 -30.87 -3.53
C ASN A 185 5.06 -29.80 -4.51
N LYS A 186 5.23 -30.00 -5.82
CA LYS A 186 4.73 -29.06 -6.84
C LYS A 186 3.20 -28.96 -6.80
N LEU A 187 2.65 -27.74 -6.77
CA LEU A 187 1.19 -27.55 -6.85
C LEU A 187 0.65 -28.03 -8.21
N SER A 188 -0.59 -28.54 -8.22
CA SER A 188 -1.30 -28.94 -9.44
C SER A 188 -1.43 -27.79 -10.45
N ASN A 189 -1.63 -26.57 -9.95
CA ASN A 189 -1.67 -25.32 -10.72
C ASN A 189 -0.37 -24.48 -10.63
N ALA A 190 0.76 -25.06 -10.18
CA ALA A 190 2.00 -24.30 -10.05
C ALA A 190 2.46 -23.71 -11.39
N GLY A 191 2.76 -22.41 -11.37
CA GLY A 191 2.99 -21.57 -12.55
C GLY A 191 1.79 -20.67 -12.91
N THR A 192 0.57 -20.98 -12.46
CA THR A 192 -0.57 -20.05 -12.56
C THR A 192 -0.35 -18.85 -11.64
N SER A 193 -0.81 -17.67 -12.08
CA SER A 193 -0.66 -16.42 -11.35
C SER A 193 -1.96 -15.64 -11.22
N ILE A 194 -2.17 -15.01 -10.06
CA ILE A 194 -3.17 -13.96 -9.87
C ILE A 194 -2.48 -12.62 -9.60
N VAL A 195 -3.20 -11.52 -9.73
CA VAL A 195 -2.80 -10.21 -9.19
C VAL A 195 -3.73 -9.86 -8.04
N VAL A 196 -3.16 -9.48 -6.90
CA VAL A 196 -3.90 -9.00 -5.71
C VAL A 196 -3.57 -7.54 -5.42
N MET A 197 -4.48 -6.84 -4.74
CA MET A 197 -4.20 -5.55 -4.11
C MET A 197 -4.05 -5.73 -2.59
N ILE A 198 -3.07 -5.06 -1.97
CA ILE A 198 -2.91 -5.10 -0.52
C ILE A 198 -3.92 -4.18 0.16
N ASN A 199 -4.84 -4.78 0.94
CA ASN A 199 -5.84 -4.06 1.74
C ASN A 199 -5.63 -4.20 3.26
N ASN A 200 -4.72 -5.08 3.71
CA ASN A 200 -4.60 -5.41 5.12
C ASN A 200 -3.15 -5.74 5.56
N LEU A 201 -2.93 -5.79 6.86
CA LEU A 201 -1.68 -6.16 7.52
C LEU A 201 -1.75 -7.60 8.05
N CYS A 202 -0.77 -8.43 7.70
CA CYS A 202 -0.47 -9.62 8.49
C CYS A 202 0.57 -9.26 9.58
N PRO A 203 0.19 -9.21 10.87
CA PRO A 203 1.06 -8.76 11.94
C PRO A 203 2.17 -9.77 12.23
N ALA A 204 3.36 -9.30 12.63
CA ALA A 204 4.47 -10.15 13.04
C ALA A 204 4.28 -10.76 14.44
N ASN A 205 3.53 -10.09 15.33
CA ASN A 205 3.27 -10.58 16.67
C ASN A 205 2.26 -11.75 16.63
N GLY A 206 2.62 -12.90 17.19
CA GLY A 206 1.81 -14.12 17.19
C GLY A 206 1.80 -14.92 15.89
N ASN A 207 2.29 -14.38 14.76
CA ASN A 207 2.31 -15.09 13.47
C ASN A 207 3.73 -15.22 12.87
N PRO A 208 4.39 -16.39 13.05
CA PRO A 208 5.72 -16.68 12.49
C PRO A 208 5.83 -16.58 10.96
N LEU A 209 4.71 -16.72 10.22
CA LEU A 209 4.73 -16.56 8.76
C LEU A 209 5.01 -15.12 8.33
N CYS A 210 4.68 -14.15 9.18
CA CYS A 210 4.73 -12.72 8.90
C CYS A 210 5.75 -11.95 9.74
N SER A 211 6.57 -12.67 10.52
CA SER A 211 7.58 -12.12 11.43
C SER A 211 9.01 -12.14 10.85
N GLN A 212 9.16 -11.97 9.53
CA GLN A 212 10.48 -11.93 8.90
C GLN A 212 11.31 -10.73 9.37
N ASN A 213 12.60 -10.97 9.64
CA ASN A 213 13.54 -9.92 10.01
C ASN A 213 13.92 -9.06 8.78
N GLY A 214 13.14 -8.01 8.52
CA GLY A 214 13.26 -7.18 7.34
C GLY A 214 12.92 -7.93 6.04
N LEU A 215 13.25 -7.34 4.89
CA LEU A 215 12.95 -7.89 3.56
C LEU A 215 14.00 -8.90 3.05
N SER A 216 15.09 -9.11 3.80
CA SER A 216 16.16 -10.08 3.49
C SER A 216 16.11 -11.33 4.37
N GLY A 217 15.54 -11.25 5.58
CA GLY A 217 15.20 -12.42 6.39
C GLY A 217 14.13 -13.29 5.73
N THR A 218 13.89 -14.48 6.30
CA THR A 218 12.85 -15.41 5.82
C THR A 218 12.08 -16.01 6.99
N ASN A 219 10.86 -16.50 6.73
CA ASN A 219 10.11 -17.36 7.64
C ASN A 219 10.55 -18.83 7.51
N GLN A 220 9.91 -19.74 8.24
CA GLN A 220 10.27 -21.17 8.29
C GLN A 220 10.14 -21.92 6.94
N TYR A 221 9.51 -21.32 5.93
CA TYR A 221 9.39 -21.87 4.57
C TYR A 221 10.37 -21.21 3.57
N GLY A 222 11.33 -20.42 4.04
CA GLY A 222 12.31 -19.75 3.19
C GLY A 222 11.74 -18.57 2.39
N ALA A 223 10.57 -18.05 2.77
CA ALA A 223 9.94 -16.90 2.13
C ALA A 223 10.26 -15.59 2.85
N ASN A 224 10.65 -14.56 2.09
CA ASN A 224 10.98 -13.23 2.59
C ASN A 224 9.73 -12.45 3.05
N VAL A 225 8.57 -12.79 2.49
CA VAL A 225 7.28 -12.15 2.76
C VAL A 225 6.17 -13.20 2.76
N ASN A 226 5.05 -12.93 3.43
CA ASN A 226 3.84 -13.76 3.38
C ASN A 226 2.66 -12.93 2.90
N PHE A 227 1.78 -13.55 2.11
CA PHE A 227 0.50 -12.99 1.68
C PHE A 227 -0.63 -13.89 2.20
N ASP A 228 -1.48 -13.35 3.08
CA ASP A 228 -2.72 -14.03 3.44
C ASP A 228 -3.79 -13.62 2.43
N LEU A 229 -4.15 -14.55 1.55
CA LEU A 229 -5.11 -14.32 0.48
C LEU A 229 -6.52 -14.27 1.06
N CYS A 230 -7.26 -13.21 0.76
CA CYS A 230 -8.59 -13.02 1.30
C CYS A 230 -9.60 -13.96 0.61
N SER A 231 -10.16 -14.91 1.37
CA SER A 231 -11.20 -15.84 0.91
C SER A 231 -12.46 -15.12 0.43
N ASP A 232 -12.94 -14.11 1.15
CA ASP A 232 -14.17 -13.37 0.83
C ASP A 232 -14.06 -12.58 -0.49
N SER A 233 -12.84 -12.24 -0.92
CA SER A 233 -12.56 -11.59 -2.22
C SER A 233 -12.44 -12.58 -3.39
N GLY A 234 -12.43 -13.89 -3.10
CA GLY A 234 -12.14 -14.96 -4.05
C GLY A 234 -10.64 -15.22 -4.30
N ALA A 235 -9.73 -14.42 -3.72
CA ALA A 235 -8.29 -14.53 -3.97
C ALA A 235 -7.71 -15.90 -3.59
N SER A 236 -8.11 -16.44 -2.43
CA SER A 236 -7.71 -17.77 -1.98
C SER A 236 -8.15 -18.86 -2.97
N ALA A 237 -9.43 -18.87 -3.34
CA ALA A 237 -9.98 -19.85 -4.29
C ALA A 237 -9.34 -19.76 -5.68
N ALA A 238 -9.04 -18.56 -6.16
CA ALA A 238 -8.37 -18.35 -7.44
C ALA A 238 -6.88 -18.80 -7.43
N PHE A 239 -6.22 -18.76 -6.28
CA PHE A 239 -4.81 -19.14 -6.14
C PHE A 239 -4.57 -20.61 -5.81
N PHE A 240 -5.34 -21.17 -4.87
CA PHE A 240 -5.18 -22.57 -4.43
C PHE A 240 -6.08 -23.54 -5.22
N GLY A 241 -7.19 -23.06 -5.79
CA GLY A 241 -8.18 -23.90 -6.45
C GLY A 241 -8.68 -25.05 -5.56
N ASN A 242 -9.01 -26.17 -6.17
CA ASN A 242 -9.44 -27.39 -5.47
C ASN A 242 -8.27 -28.26 -4.97
N SER A 243 -7.08 -27.70 -4.76
CA SER A 243 -5.88 -28.48 -4.39
C SER A 243 -5.87 -29.02 -2.96
N GLY A 244 -6.66 -28.43 -2.05
CA GLY A 244 -6.61 -28.72 -0.62
C GLY A 244 -5.36 -28.19 0.10
N VAL A 245 -4.50 -27.42 -0.58
CA VAL A 245 -3.28 -26.84 -0.02
C VAL A 245 -3.63 -25.55 0.73
N GLY A 246 -3.40 -25.54 2.05
CA GLY A 246 -3.60 -24.34 2.90
C GLY A 246 -2.38 -23.40 2.97
N LEU A 247 -1.18 -23.88 2.59
CA LEU A 247 0.03 -23.06 2.49
C LEU A 247 0.85 -23.44 1.27
N ALA A 248 1.22 -22.43 0.48
CA ALA A 248 2.09 -22.57 -0.68
C ALA A 248 3.34 -21.66 -0.59
N VAL A 249 4.36 -21.98 -1.39
CA VAL A 249 5.58 -21.20 -1.56
C VAL A 249 5.82 -20.91 -3.05
N GLY A 250 6.37 -19.74 -3.36
CA GLY A 250 6.66 -19.31 -4.72
C GLY A 250 7.23 -17.90 -4.77
N THR A 251 6.72 -17.05 -5.67
CA THR A 251 7.21 -15.68 -5.87
C THR A 251 6.09 -14.66 -5.92
N ALA A 252 6.32 -13.50 -5.30
CA ALA A 252 5.48 -12.31 -5.43
C ALA A 252 6.29 -11.20 -6.10
N THR A 253 5.74 -10.61 -7.16
CA THR A 253 6.32 -9.50 -7.92
C THR A 253 5.38 -8.31 -7.89
N GLN A 254 5.87 -7.14 -7.47
CA GLN A 254 5.10 -5.90 -7.53
C GLN A 254 4.81 -5.56 -8.99
N VAL A 255 3.57 -5.16 -9.28
CA VAL A 255 3.11 -4.79 -10.62
C VAL A 255 2.33 -3.49 -10.57
N ASP A 256 2.23 -2.83 -11.72
CA ASP A 256 1.31 -1.71 -11.88
C ASP A 256 -0.15 -2.20 -11.71
N CYS A 257 -0.98 -1.41 -11.04
CA CYS A 257 -2.37 -1.79 -10.74
C CYS A 257 -3.28 -1.87 -11.97
N SER A 258 -2.85 -1.44 -13.15
CA SER A 258 -3.52 -1.79 -14.42
C SER A 258 -3.53 -3.30 -14.73
N GLN A 259 -2.69 -4.10 -14.04
CA GLN A 259 -2.72 -5.57 -14.11
C GLN A 259 -3.68 -6.20 -13.09
N TRP A 260 -4.26 -5.40 -12.18
CA TRP A 260 -5.27 -5.83 -11.23
C TRP A 260 -6.67 -5.50 -11.78
N ASN A 261 -7.64 -6.39 -11.55
CA ASN A 261 -9.02 -6.18 -11.98
C ASN A 261 -9.94 -6.19 -10.76
N GLY A 262 -10.63 -5.08 -10.53
CA GLY A 262 -11.53 -4.91 -9.39
C GLY A 262 -11.94 -3.45 -9.15
N VAL A 263 -12.65 -3.24 -8.05
CA VAL A 263 -13.09 -1.93 -7.55
C VAL A 263 -12.76 -1.83 -6.06
N VAL A 264 -12.14 -0.71 -5.66
CA VAL A 264 -11.88 -0.38 -4.26
C VAL A 264 -13.12 0.28 -3.64
N VAL A 265 -13.47 -0.12 -2.42
CA VAL A 265 -14.61 0.40 -1.66
C VAL A 265 -14.15 0.81 -0.25
N HIS A 266 -14.63 1.95 0.22
CA HIS A 266 -14.32 2.56 1.52
C HIS A 266 -15.56 2.54 2.43
#